data_AF-A0A7S0AG62-F1
#
_entry.id   AF-A0A7S0AG62-F1
#
_cell.length_a   1.000
_cell.length_b   1.000
_cell.length_c   1.000
_cell.angle_alpha   90.00
_cell.angle_beta   90.00
_cell.angle_gamma   90.00
#
_symmetry.space_group_name_H-M   'P 1'
#
loop_
_entity.id
_entity.type
_entity.pdbx_description
1 polymer ?
#
loop_
_entity_poly.entity_id
_entity_poly.type
_entity_poly.pdbx_seq_one_letter_code
_entity_poly.pdbx_strand_id
1 'polypeptide(L)'
;WRLHAPPRAVATAVRFLGFRLMLGMGLDKFYDAEGACGGADCGWEDGSYLRGFYTWQPMPTPGGWLAHHSSPTQLLWQAHTVFFSQLVLPFPALLGPAPLRWASALLLTAEQVWIAFVGNFGIFNLLSGLLVLLPWLDDLP
;
A
#
# COMPACT_ATOMS: atom_id res chain seq x y z
N TRP A 1 -27.08 -19.96 -6.81
CA TRP A 1 -26.82 -18.73 -6.06
C TRP A 1 -26.82 -17.56 -7.02
N ARG A 2 -27.90 -16.76 -7.08
CA ARG A 2 -27.87 -15.51 -7.85
C ARG A 2 -27.15 -14.48 -6.97
N LEU A 3 -25.92 -14.15 -7.31
CA LEU A 3 -25.18 -13.05 -6.68
C LEU A 3 -25.95 -11.77 -7.00
N HIS A 4 -26.69 -11.26 -6.03
CA HIS A 4 -27.30 -9.95 -6.15
C HIS A 4 -26.18 -8.92 -5.98
N ALA A 5 -26.16 -7.89 -6.82
CA ALA A 5 -25.24 -6.78 -6.64
C ALA A 5 -25.41 -6.20 -5.23
N PRO A 6 -24.30 -5.87 -4.54
CA PRO A 6 -24.36 -5.32 -3.20
C PRO A 6 -25.15 -4.00 -3.21
N PRO A 7 -25.91 -3.70 -2.13
CA PRO A 7 -26.56 -2.39 -2.00
C PRO A 7 -25.53 -1.28 -2.14
N ARG A 8 -25.89 -0.18 -2.83
CA ARG A 8 -24.97 0.94 -3.11
C ARG A 8 -24.26 1.46 -1.85
N ALA A 9 -24.98 1.53 -0.73
CA ALA A 9 -24.41 1.95 0.56
C ALA A 9 -23.27 1.03 1.03
N VAL A 10 -23.41 -0.29 0.86
CA VAL A 10 -22.38 -1.27 1.22
C VAL A 10 -21.18 -1.12 0.29
N ALA A 11 -21.40 -1.01 -1.02
CA ALA A 11 -20.32 -0.81 -1.98
C ALA A 11 -19.52 0.49 -1.69
N THR A 12 -20.22 1.60 -1.42
CA THR A 12 -19.57 2.87 -1.04
C THR A 12 -18.81 2.75 0.27
N ALA A 13 -19.36 2.08 1.28
CA ALA A 13 -18.69 1.89 2.56
C ALA A 13 -17.40 1.06 2.42
N VAL A 14 -17.42 -0.02 1.62
CA VAL A 14 -16.24 -0.85 1.36
C VAL A 14 -15.18 -0.08 0.58
N ARG A 15 -15.57 0.69 -0.44
CA ARG A 15 -14.65 1.57 -1.20
C ARG A 15 -14.00 2.62 -0.30
N PHE A 16 -14.79 3.24 0.57
CA PHE A 16 -14.27 4.21 1.54
C PHE A 16 -13.35 3.57 2.57
N LEU A 17 -13.66 2.35 3.01
CA LEU A 17 -12.78 1.59 3.91
C LEU A 17 -11.43 1.32 3.26
N GLY A 18 -11.41 0.87 2.00
CA GLY A 18 -10.17 0.68 1.24
C GLY A 18 -9.37 1.98 1.09
N PHE A 19 -10.04 3.08 0.78
CA PHE A 19 -9.42 4.42 0.73
C PHE A 19 -8.77 4.80 2.08
N ARG A 20 -9.54 4.75 3.17
CA ARG A 20 -9.07 5.14 4.52
C ARG A 20 -7.94 4.23 5.01
N LEU A 21 -7.99 2.94 4.65
CA LEU A 21 -6.94 1.99 5.00
C LEU A 21 -5.62 2.34 4.31
N MET A 22 -5.63 2.51 2.98
CA MET A 22 -4.41 2.85 2.23
C MET A 22 -3.85 4.20 2.66
N LEU A 23 -4.71 5.21 2.79
CA LEU A 23 -4.28 6.53 3.23
C LEU A 23 -3.73 6.50 4.66
N GLY A 24 -4.37 5.76 5.56
CA GLY A 24 -3.90 5.57 6.94
C GLY A 24 -2.53 4.92 7.00
N MET A 25 -2.29 3.88 6.21
CA MET A 25 -0.98 3.21 6.14
C MET A 25 0.12 4.14 5.60
N GLY A 26 -0.20 5.02 4.66
CA GLY A 26 0.77 5.97 4.10
C GLY A 26 1.09 7.10 5.08
N LEU A 27 0.06 7.64 5.75
CA LEU A 27 0.24 8.68 6.76
C LEU A 27 1.02 8.17 7.97
N ASP A 28 0.74 6.95 8.43
CA ASP A 28 1.49 6.31 9.51
C ASP A 28 2.99 6.22 9.18
N LYS A 29 3.34 5.76 7.98
CA LYS A 29 4.74 5.74 7.49
C LYS A 29 5.34 7.13 7.36
N PHE A 30 4.55 8.14 7.02
CA PHE A 30 5.04 9.51 6.84
C PHE A 30 5.37 10.15 8.19
N TYR A 31 4.53 9.94 9.20
CA TYR A 31 4.72 10.51 10.53
C TYR A 31 5.72 9.72 11.39
N ASP A 32 5.79 8.40 11.25
CA ASP A 32 6.70 7.55 12.03
C ASP A 32 8.02 7.24 11.30
N ALA A 33 8.31 7.95 10.19
CA ALA A 33 9.50 7.69 9.38
C ALA A 33 10.80 7.81 10.20
N GLU A 34 10.93 8.86 11.03
CA GLU A 34 12.09 9.11 11.89
C GLU A 34 12.20 8.06 13.03
N GLY A 35 11.06 7.64 13.57
CA GLY A 35 10.98 6.61 14.61
C GLY A 35 11.40 5.23 14.11
N ALA A 36 11.04 4.89 12.87
CA ALA A 36 11.29 3.58 12.27
C ALA A 36 12.78 3.26 12.04
N CYS A 37 13.66 4.27 12.01
CA CYS A 37 15.09 4.09 11.73
C CYS A 37 16.02 4.61 12.85
N GLY A 38 15.47 5.03 13.99
CA GLY A 38 16.21 5.18 15.24
C GLY A 38 16.83 6.56 15.49
N GLY A 39 16.38 7.62 14.80
CA GLY A 39 16.85 8.98 15.05
C GLY A 39 16.51 9.99 13.95
N ALA A 40 16.93 11.25 14.15
CA ALA A 40 16.63 12.38 13.26
C ALA A 40 17.45 12.39 11.95
N ASP A 41 18.48 11.56 11.84
CA ASP A 41 19.38 11.53 10.67
C ASP A 41 18.89 10.58 9.56
N CYS A 42 17.67 10.08 9.66
CA CYS A 42 17.07 9.15 8.72
C CYS A 42 15.61 9.53 8.45
N GLY A 43 15.15 9.28 7.23
CA GLY A 43 13.81 9.69 6.83
C GLY A 43 13.37 9.15 5.49
N TRP A 44 12.24 9.69 5.02
CA TRP A 44 11.70 9.36 3.71
C TRP A 44 12.36 10.13 2.56
N GLU A 45 12.98 11.30 2.85
CA GLU A 45 13.60 12.19 1.87
C GLU A 45 14.81 11.56 1.17
N ASP A 46 15.53 10.68 1.86
CA ASP A 46 16.68 9.94 1.33
C ASP A 46 16.38 8.42 1.23
N GLY A 47 15.16 8.00 1.58
CA GLY A 47 14.72 6.61 1.60
C GLY A 47 15.37 5.74 2.68
N SER A 48 16.18 6.32 3.57
CA SER A 48 16.92 5.57 4.60
C SER A 48 16.01 4.86 5.60
N TYR A 49 14.79 5.38 5.84
CA TYR A 49 13.83 4.73 6.73
C TYR A 49 13.50 3.30 6.31
N LEU A 50 13.54 3.00 5.01
CA LEU A 50 13.27 1.66 4.50
C LEU A 50 14.29 0.63 4.97
N ARG A 51 15.55 1.01 5.26
CA ARG A 51 16.54 0.07 5.82
C ARG A 51 16.08 -0.43 7.18
N GLY A 52 15.67 0.49 8.05
CA GLY A 52 15.10 0.18 9.35
C GLY A 52 13.82 -0.63 9.19
N PHE A 53 12.95 -0.21 8.26
CA PHE A 53 11.74 -0.93 7.95
C PHE A 53 12.04 -2.40 7.60
N TYR A 54 12.90 -2.70 6.61
CA TYR A 54 13.32 -4.07 6.24
C TYR A 54 13.93 -4.90 7.36
N THR A 55 14.50 -4.26 8.39
CA THR A 55 15.05 -4.96 9.55
C THR A 55 13.98 -5.28 10.60
N TRP A 56 13.05 -4.35 10.85
CA TRP A 56 12.08 -4.44 11.95
C TRP A 56 10.71 -5.02 11.55
N GLN A 57 10.55 -5.45 10.30
CA GLN A 57 9.29 -6.06 9.85
C GLN A 57 8.95 -7.34 10.64
N PRO A 58 7.67 -7.63 10.85
CA PRO A 58 7.23 -8.77 11.65
C PRO A 58 7.62 -10.13 11.05
N MET A 59 7.85 -10.22 9.73
CA MET A 59 8.22 -11.48 9.09
C MET A 59 9.57 -11.37 8.38
N PRO A 60 10.58 -12.16 8.79
CA PRO A 60 11.82 -12.24 8.03
C PRO A 60 11.56 -12.99 6.72
N THR A 61 11.78 -12.35 5.57
CA THR A 61 11.70 -12.99 4.25
C THR A 61 12.98 -12.80 3.45
N PRO A 62 13.31 -13.72 2.53
CA PRO A 62 14.42 -13.51 1.61
C PRO A 62 14.27 -12.22 0.79
N GLY A 63 13.03 -11.84 0.45
CA GLY A 63 12.70 -10.59 -0.22
C GLY A 63 13.07 -9.36 0.62
N GLY A 64 12.74 -9.37 1.91
CA GLY A 64 13.12 -8.32 2.85
C GLY A 64 14.64 -8.21 3.01
N TRP A 65 15.34 -9.34 3.09
CA TRP A 65 16.80 -9.37 3.13
C TRP A 65 17.42 -8.75 1.87
N LEU A 66 16.94 -9.11 0.68
CA LEU A 66 17.42 -8.50 -0.58
C LEU A 66 17.12 -7.00 -0.61
N ALA A 67 15.92 -6.60 -0.22
CA ALA A 67 15.50 -5.20 -0.22
C ALA A 67 16.32 -4.34 0.76
N HIS A 68 16.70 -4.90 1.92
CA HIS A 68 17.60 -4.23 2.88
C HIS A 68 18.97 -3.87 2.27
N HIS A 69 19.48 -4.67 1.34
CA HIS A 69 20.77 -4.46 0.68
C HIS A 69 20.69 -3.57 -0.56
N SER A 70 19.54 -2.93 -0.82
CA SER A 70 19.38 -2.00 -1.93
C SER A 70 20.31 -0.78 -1.79
N SER A 71 20.75 -0.24 -2.91
CA SER A 71 21.51 1.01 -2.94
C SER A 71 20.66 2.19 -2.40
N PRO A 72 21.28 3.27 -1.91
CA PRO A 72 20.54 4.45 -1.45
C PRO A 72 19.55 4.99 -2.49
N THR A 73 19.95 5.04 -3.76
CA THR A 73 19.06 5.48 -4.86
C THR A 73 17.86 4.54 -5.02
N GLN A 74 18.06 3.23 -4.91
CA GLN A 74 16.95 2.26 -4.99
C GLN A 74 16.00 2.39 -3.81
N LEU A 75 16.51 2.66 -2.60
CA LEU A 75 15.68 2.88 -1.42
C LEU A 75 14.86 4.17 -1.55
N LEU A 76 15.46 5.24 -2.07
CA LEU A 76 14.75 6.48 -2.35
C LEU A 76 13.58 6.26 -3.33
N TRP A 77 13.81 5.55 -4.43
CA TRP A 77 12.75 5.22 -5.39
C TRP A 77 11.65 4.36 -4.77
N GLN A 78 12.01 3.37 -3.95
CA GLN A 78 11.04 2.53 -3.25
C GLN A 78 10.21 3.36 -2.26
N ALA A 79 10.84 4.27 -1.51
CA ALA A 79 10.16 5.17 -0.58
C ALA A 79 9.13 6.03 -1.31
N HIS A 80 9.53 6.70 -2.39
CA HIS A 80 8.62 7.51 -3.20
C HIS A 80 7.50 6.68 -3.81
N THR A 81 7.78 5.45 -4.25
CA THR A 81 6.76 4.56 -4.80
C THR A 81 5.70 4.23 -3.75
N VAL A 82 6.10 3.87 -2.52
CA VAL A 82 5.20 3.58 -1.39
C VAL A 82 4.38 4.82 -1.00
N PHE A 83 5.00 6.00 -0.93
CA PHE A 83 4.25 7.22 -0.60
C PHE A 83 3.30 7.62 -1.71
N PHE A 84 3.71 7.53 -2.97
CA PHE A 84 2.86 7.83 -4.11
C PHE A 84 1.65 6.87 -4.14
N SER A 85 1.88 5.57 -3.99
CA SER A 85 0.78 4.61 -3.99
C SER A 85 -0.15 4.83 -2.80
N GLN A 86 0.36 4.98 -1.57
CA GLN A 86 -0.52 5.04 -0.40
C GLN A 86 -1.14 6.42 -0.15
N LEU A 87 -0.52 7.51 -0.59
CA LEU A 87 -1.02 8.87 -0.38
C LEU A 87 -1.70 9.47 -1.60
N VAL A 88 -1.39 9.03 -2.82
CA VAL A 88 -1.97 9.63 -4.04
C VAL A 88 -2.99 8.73 -4.70
N LEU A 89 -2.68 7.46 -4.95
CA LEU A 89 -3.57 6.53 -5.67
C LEU A 89 -4.92 6.21 -4.98
N PRO A 90 -5.12 6.35 -3.65
CA PRO A 90 -6.45 6.09 -3.07
C PRO A 90 -7.50 7.10 -3.56
N PHE A 91 -7.11 8.32 -3.90
CA PHE A 91 -8.01 9.36 -4.39
C PHE A 91 -8.64 9.02 -5.75
N PRO A 92 -7.87 8.76 -6.83
CA PRO A 92 -8.42 8.31 -8.10
C PRO A 92 -9.08 6.92 -7.99
N ALA A 93 -8.65 6.06 -7.06
CA ALA A 93 -9.38 4.82 -6.76
C ALA A 93 -10.80 5.11 -6.29
N LEU A 94 -10.99 6.05 -5.35
CA LEU A 94 -12.31 6.36 -4.77
C LEU A 94 -13.18 7.25 -5.68
N LEU A 95 -12.59 8.28 -6.29
CA LEU A 95 -13.33 9.39 -6.92
C LEU A 95 -13.11 9.50 -8.44
N GLY A 96 -12.16 8.75 -9.01
CA GLY A 96 -11.78 8.87 -10.41
C GLY A 96 -12.85 8.37 -11.40
N PRO A 97 -12.68 8.61 -12.71
CA PRO A 97 -13.40 7.89 -13.75
C PRO A 97 -12.99 6.41 -13.77
N ALA A 98 -13.85 5.53 -14.29
CA ALA A 98 -13.66 4.08 -14.25
C ALA A 98 -12.24 3.58 -14.63
N PRO A 99 -11.58 4.09 -15.71
CA PRO A 99 -10.23 3.64 -16.06
C PRO A 99 -9.18 3.96 -14.98
N LEU A 100 -9.28 5.14 -14.35
CA LEU A 100 -8.38 5.56 -13.29
C LEU A 100 -8.64 4.79 -11.99
N ARG A 101 -9.90 4.46 -11.69
CA ARG A 101 -10.22 3.62 -10.52
C ARG A 101 -9.55 2.26 -10.64
N TRP A 102 -9.69 1.64 -11.81
CA TRP A 102 -9.09 0.34 -12.10
C TRP A 102 -7.57 0.36 -12.04
N ALA A 103 -6.94 1.31 -12.74
CA ALA A 103 -5.49 1.44 -12.71
C ALA A 103 -4.97 1.64 -11.28
N SER A 104 -5.65 2.50 -10.50
CA SER A 104 -5.26 2.77 -9.11
C SER A 104 -5.45 1.54 -8.22
N ALA A 105 -6.59 0.84 -8.33
CA ALA A 105 -6.85 -0.38 -7.56
C ALA A 105 -5.85 -1.49 -7.87
N LEU A 106 -5.45 -1.66 -9.14
CA LEU A 106 -4.44 -2.64 -9.56
C LEU A 106 -3.05 -2.28 -9.00
N LEU A 107 -2.65 -1.02 -9.11
CA LEU A 107 -1.36 -0.56 -8.58
C LEU A 107 -1.30 -0.70 -7.05
N LEU A 108 -2.38 -0.33 -6.34
CA LEU A 108 -2.48 -0.51 -4.89
C LEU A 108 -2.42 -1.99 -4.51
N THR A 109 -3.09 -2.86 -5.28
CA THR A 109 -3.03 -4.31 -5.04
C THR A 109 -1.62 -4.86 -5.27
N ALA A 110 -0.97 -4.44 -6.35
CA ALA A 110 0.40 -4.84 -6.67
C ALA A 110 1.37 -4.40 -5.56
N GLU A 111 1.20 -3.19 -5.02
CA GLU A 111 1.96 -2.71 -3.87
C GLU A 111 1.74 -3.62 -2.65
N GLN A 112 0.50 -3.96 -2.33
CA GLN A 112 0.20 -4.82 -1.19
C GLN A 112 0.81 -6.22 -1.33
N VAL A 113 0.85 -6.76 -2.55
CA VAL A 113 1.53 -8.03 -2.84
C VAL A 113 3.05 -7.89 -2.67
N TRP A 114 3.64 -6.80 -3.16
CA TRP A 114 5.06 -6.51 -2.95
C TRP A 114 5.42 -6.39 -1.46
N ILE A 115 4.62 -5.65 -0.71
CA ILE A 115 4.78 -5.47 0.74
C ILE A 115 4.66 -6.80 1.49
N ALA A 116 3.73 -7.67 1.08
CA ALA A 116 3.62 -9.02 1.64
C ALA A 116 4.88 -9.86 1.34
N PHE A 117 5.45 -9.74 0.13
CA PHE A 117 6.65 -10.46 -0.28
C PHE A 117 7.90 -10.04 0.51
N VAL A 118 8.08 -8.75 0.77
CA VAL A 118 9.25 -8.23 1.52
C VAL A 118 9.16 -8.40 3.04
N GLY A 119 8.07 -9.01 3.55
CA GLY A 119 8.02 -9.49 4.94
C GLY A 119 7.21 -8.63 5.92
N ASN A 120 6.33 -7.77 5.43
CA ASN A 120 5.42 -7.02 6.31
C ASN A 120 4.29 -7.94 6.85
N PHE A 121 3.17 -7.44 7.39
CA PHE A 121 2.05 -8.19 8.01
C PHE A 121 1.36 -9.32 7.19
N GLY A 122 1.93 -9.76 6.06
CA GLY A 122 1.56 -10.99 5.37
C GLY A 122 0.12 -11.00 4.88
N ILE A 123 -0.71 -11.85 5.50
CA ILE A 123 -2.14 -12.01 5.18
C ILE A 123 -2.87 -10.67 5.21
N PHE A 124 -2.55 -9.79 6.17
CA PHE A 124 -3.16 -8.47 6.25
C PHE A 124 -2.95 -7.65 4.97
N ASN A 125 -1.74 -7.70 4.40
CA ASN A 125 -1.45 -6.99 3.17
C ASN A 125 -2.26 -7.56 2.00
N LEU A 126 -2.34 -8.89 1.88
CA LEU A 126 -3.13 -9.55 0.84
C LEU A 126 -4.63 -9.20 0.95
N LEU A 127 -5.18 -9.22 2.17
CA LEU A 127 -6.57 -8.82 2.43
C LEU A 127 -6.80 -7.35 2.09
N SER A 128 -5.83 -6.48 2.38
CA SER A 128 -5.89 -5.07 2.01
C SER A 128 -5.91 -4.91 0.49
N GLY A 129 -5.08 -5.65 -0.25
CA GLY A 129 -5.10 -5.64 -1.73
C GLY A 129 -6.46 -6.07 -2.28
N LEU A 130 -7.03 -7.16 -1.76
CA LEU A 130 -8.38 -7.60 -2.14
C LEU A 130 -9.45 -6.56 -1.82
N LEU A 131 -9.36 -5.88 -0.67
CA LEU A 131 -10.28 -4.83 -0.27
C LEU A 131 -10.30 -3.67 -1.27
N VAL A 132 -9.16 -3.30 -1.84
CA VAL A 132 -9.10 -2.23 -2.85
C VAL A 132 -9.53 -2.71 -4.24
N LEU A 133 -9.26 -3.97 -4.60
CA LEU A 133 -9.54 -4.52 -5.94
C LEU A 133 -11.00 -4.93 -6.15
N LEU A 134 -11.54 -5.74 -5.24
CA LEU A 134 -12.83 -6.41 -5.42
C LEU A 134 -14.02 -5.45 -5.66
N PRO A 135 -14.11 -4.27 -5.01
CA PRO A 135 -15.25 -3.36 -5.18
C PRO A 135 -15.40 -2.78 -6.59
N TRP A 136 -14.41 -2.99 -7.45
CA TRP A 136 -14.42 -2.51 -8.83
C TRP A 136 -14.78 -3.60 -9.83
N LEU A 137 -14.71 -4.89 -9.49
CA LEU A 137 -15.05 -6.00 -10.41
C LEU A 137 -16.45 -5.91 -11.00
N ASP A 138 -17.40 -5.30 -10.28
CA ASP A 138 -18.76 -5.07 -10.77
C ASP A 138 -18.82 -3.98 -11.87
N ASP A 139 -17.78 -3.17 -12.03
CA ASP A 139 -17.65 -2.14 -13.07
C ASP A 139 -16.98 -2.72 -14.36
N LEU A 140 -16.75 -4.04 -14.46
CA LEU A 140 -16.28 -4.68 -15.70
C LEU A 140 -17.41 -4.72 -16.75
N PRO A 141 -17.11 -4.45 -18.03
CA PRO A 141 -18.08 -4.53 -19.12
C PRO A 141 -18.60 -5.95 -19.38
#